data_AF-A0A8J4AAA6-F1
#
_entry.id   AF-A0A8J4AAA6-F1
#
_cell.length_a   1.000
_cell.length_b   1.000
_cell.length_c   1.000
_cell.angle_alpha   90.00
_cell.angle_beta   90.00
_cell.angle_gamma   90.00
#
_symmetry.space_group_name_H-M   'P 1'
#
loop_
_entity.id
_entity.type
_entity.pdbx_description
1 polymer ?
#
loop_
_entity_poly.entity_id
_entity_poly.type
_entity_poly.pdbx_seq_one_letter_code
_entity_poly.pdbx_strand_id
1 'polypeptide(L)'
;MVSGVIAGAAAVLVGVGLLPTSAGAQRAPLDSGTQRTSAAAQALPGGKANFVVSVGSFKANTTTNWMRLGYYVFHPSNGTVTGKWWRWNQTNKRDVRVDTPVLASGCGATKCYAQTMKRFLTGATETVYGKYALNGSALTVAWPSGSGYVQEKWTVGRIQKSNGSTDGSLVQLVWNGVGRGYTATSGYAFGSNASLNTNASAATLMQPANRIKYAYRFNGIVAGKLTGGPSAYDLRTFRQCADGRCLGSASKSNPGNGCKAFPPGDTAQSATVNYYLAHFGGDRRDATEHWFRCLAWDGKTHTQSCYQKNSHVKPSLQVIDDSGRFRGWVGAETSFMTTKANQSTGPAINDMLGIFKVGPRVLS
;
A
#
# COMPACT_ATOMS: atom_id res chain seq x y z
N MET A 1 42.35 -6.45 37.99
CA MET A 1 43.00 -5.13 38.13
C MET A 1 42.19 -4.12 37.34
N VAL A 2 41.71 -3.09 38.04
CA VAL A 2 41.14 -1.80 37.57
C VAL A 2 39.86 -1.90 36.71
N SER A 3 38.63 -1.86 37.26
CA SER A 3 37.87 -0.75 37.89
C SER A 3 37.64 0.48 36.99
N GLY A 4 36.36 0.84 36.77
CA GLY A 4 35.98 2.08 36.09
C GLY A 4 34.46 2.29 35.94
N VAL A 5 33.78 2.53 37.06
CA VAL A 5 32.42 3.10 37.15
C VAL A 5 32.53 4.62 37.12
N ILE A 6 31.71 5.35 36.35
CA ILE A 6 31.26 6.70 36.74
C ILE A 6 29.78 6.88 36.36
N ALA A 7 28.96 7.03 37.40
CA ALA A 7 27.65 7.65 37.38
C ALA A 7 27.78 9.17 37.49
N GLY A 8 26.84 9.91 36.92
CA GLY A 8 26.77 11.37 37.08
C GLY A 8 25.34 11.87 36.92
N ALA A 9 24.61 11.90 38.03
CA ALA A 9 23.40 12.69 38.19
C ALA A 9 23.80 14.09 38.70
N ALA A 10 23.17 15.14 38.19
CA ALA A 10 23.14 16.44 38.82
C ALA A 10 21.75 17.06 38.65
N ALA A 11 21.10 17.28 39.78
CA ALA A 11 19.87 18.03 39.94
C ALA A 11 20.19 19.50 40.25
N VAL A 12 19.11 20.27 40.39
CA VAL A 12 18.99 21.57 41.09
C VAL A 12 19.21 22.82 40.21
N LEU A 13 18.13 23.58 39.96
CA LEU A 13 17.85 24.79 40.74
C LEU A 13 16.43 25.31 40.44
N VAL A 14 15.64 25.39 41.51
CA VAL A 14 14.39 26.14 41.62
C VAL A 14 14.77 27.61 41.80
N GLY A 15 14.29 28.47 40.91
CA GLY A 15 14.37 29.93 41.06
C GLY A 15 12.97 30.52 41.10
N VAL A 16 12.49 30.80 42.31
CA VAL A 16 11.29 31.60 42.57
C VAL A 16 11.70 33.06 42.53
N GLY A 17 11.25 33.80 41.52
CA GLY A 17 11.38 35.24 41.42
C GLY A 17 10.01 35.92 41.51
N LEU A 18 9.71 36.48 42.69
CA LEU A 18 8.63 37.44 42.93
C LEU A 18 9.15 38.85 42.66
N LEU A 19 8.48 39.64 41.82
CA LEU A 19 8.62 41.10 41.70
C LEU A 19 7.43 41.66 40.86
N PRO A 20 7.14 42.98 40.89
CA PRO A 20 5.92 43.52 41.50
C PRO A 20 4.82 43.95 40.52
N THR A 21 3.64 44.16 41.10
CA THR A 21 2.46 44.81 40.54
C THR A 21 2.75 46.22 40.03
N SER A 22 2.62 46.45 38.73
CA SER A 22 2.43 47.77 38.14
C SER A 22 1.05 47.86 37.51
N ALA A 23 0.21 48.69 38.11
CA ALA A 23 -1.06 49.12 37.56
C ALA A 23 -0.80 49.97 36.30
N GLY A 24 -1.18 49.44 35.15
CA GLY A 24 -1.12 50.12 33.85
C GLY A 24 -2.49 50.09 33.19
N ALA A 25 -2.99 51.28 32.90
CA ALA A 25 -4.29 51.62 32.32
C ALA A 25 -4.86 50.60 31.30
N GLN A 26 -6.10 50.18 31.56
CA GLN A 26 -6.97 49.54 30.58
C GLN A 26 -7.23 50.51 29.41
N ARG A 27 -6.57 50.28 28.27
CA ARG A 27 -7.13 50.68 26.98
C ARG A 27 -8.01 49.54 26.50
N ALA A 28 -9.31 49.79 26.46
CA ALA A 28 -10.26 48.93 25.77
C ALA A 28 -9.77 48.70 24.33
N PRO A 29 -9.65 47.45 23.86
CA PRO A 29 -9.49 47.20 22.44
C PRO A 29 -10.73 47.74 21.74
N LEU A 30 -10.54 48.63 20.77
CA LEU A 30 -11.51 48.87 19.72
C LEU A 30 -11.74 47.53 19.03
N ASP A 31 -12.80 46.84 19.45
CA ASP A 31 -13.31 45.62 18.87
C ASP A 31 -13.90 45.99 17.50
N SER A 32 -13.02 46.18 16.51
CA SER A 32 -13.37 46.12 15.10
C SER A 32 -13.64 44.66 14.76
N GLY A 33 -14.78 44.19 15.29
CA GLY A 33 -15.34 42.85 15.16
C GLY A 33 -15.54 42.49 13.70
N THR A 34 -14.45 42.15 13.03
CA THR A 34 -14.47 41.36 11.81
C THR A 34 -14.78 39.96 12.29
N GLN A 35 -16.07 39.65 12.45
CA GLN A 35 -16.55 38.29 12.61
C GLN A 35 -15.98 37.48 11.46
N ARG A 36 -14.87 36.77 11.71
CA ARG A 36 -14.40 35.72 10.81
C ARG A 36 -15.49 34.67 10.88
N THR A 37 -16.36 34.67 9.88
CA THR A 37 -17.30 33.58 9.66
C THR A 37 -16.45 32.32 9.51
N SER A 38 -16.44 31.50 10.56
CA SER A 38 -15.82 30.18 10.54
C SER A 38 -16.48 29.43 9.38
N ALA A 39 -15.72 29.21 8.29
CA ALA A 39 -16.20 28.40 7.18
C ALA A 39 -16.68 27.05 7.74
N ALA A 40 -17.91 26.67 7.39
CA ALA A 40 -18.48 25.41 7.86
C ALA A 40 -17.56 24.24 7.47
N ALA A 41 -17.31 23.32 8.41
CA ALA A 41 -16.49 22.16 8.15
C ALA A 41 -17.08 21.32 6.99
N GLN A 42 -16.23 20.93 6.05
CA GLN A 42 -16.64 20.08 4.94
C GLN A 42 -16.92 18.65 5.43
N ALA A 43 -17.93 18.02 4.84
CA ALA A 43 -18.28 16.64 5.15
C ALA A 43 -17.18 15.67 4.68
N LEU A 44 -16.79 14.76 5.56
CA LEU A 44 -15.84 13.69 5.23
C LEU A 44 -16.47 12.64 4.30
N PRO A 45 -15.71 12.06 3.34
CA PRO A 45 -16.24 11.00 2.49
C PRO A 45 -16.65 9.76 3.30
N GLY A 46 -17.96 9.56 3.45
CA GLY A 46 -18.50 8.48 4.29
C GLY A 46 -18.15 8.61 5.78
N GLY A 47 -17.87 9.84 6.25
CA GLY A 47 -17.47 10.08 7.63
C GLY A 47 -16.05 9.61 7.98
N LYS A 48 -15.20 9.29 6.98
CA LYS A 48 -13.84 8.77 7.18
C LYS A 48 -12.79 9.79 6.77
N ALA A 49 -11.72 9.88 7.56
CA ALA A 49 -10.62 10.81 7.29
C ALA A 49 -9.41 10.14 6.60
N ASN A 50 -9.14 8.86 6.89
CA ASN A 50 -7.90 8.20 6.46
C ASN A 50 -8.18 7.11 5.43
N PHE A 51 -7.55 7.21 4.26
CA PHE A 51 -7.73 6.26 3.17
C PHE A 51 -6.40 5.66 2.74
N VAL A 52 -6.42 4.37 2.42
CA VAL A 52 -5.39 3.73 1.59
C VAL A 52 -5.87 3.69 0.15
N VAL A 53 -5.00 4.02 -0.80
CA VAL A 53 -5.37 4.32 -2.18
C VAL A 53 -4.35 3.73 -3.16
N SER A 54 -4.84 3.14 -4.23
CA SER A 54 -4.05 2.83 -5.41
C SER A 54 -4.74 3.34 -6.68
N VAL A 55 -4.01 4.08 -7.51
CA VAL A 55 -4.52 4.73 -8.73
C VAL A 55 -3.50 4.53 -9.85
N GLY A 56 -3.97 4.28 -11.07
CA GLY A 56 -3.09 4.12 -12.23
C GLY A 56 -3.70 4.56 -13.55
N SER A 57 -2.81 4.81 -14.51
CA SER A 57 -3.13 5.11 -15.92
C SER A 57 -2.57 3.99 -16.78
N PHE A 58 -3.45 3.28 -17.45
CA PHE A 58 -3.10 2.11 -18.26
C PHE A 58 -3.62 2.28 -19.69
N LYS A 59 -2.71 2.15 -20.65
CA LYS A 59 -2.92 2.25 -22.08
C LYS A 59 -2.11 1.14 -22.75
N ALA A 60 -2.74 0.45 -23.69
CA ALA A 60 -2.07 -0.60 -24.46
C ALA A 60 -0.98 0.00 -25.37
N ASN A 61 0.01 -0.81 -25.73
CA ASN A 61 1.03 -0.52 -26.74
C ASN A 61 1.81 0.79 -26.51
N THR A 62 2.03 1.17 -25.25
CA THR A 62 2.83 2.33 -24.86
C THR A 62 3.61 2.06 -23.58
N THR A 63 4.65 2.84 -23.33
CA THR A 63 5.49 2.81 -22.12
C THR A 63 5.27 4.03 -21.23
N THR A 64 4.17 4.76 -21.43
CA THR A 64 3.79 5.95 -20.64
C THR A 64 2.91 5.62 -19.42
N ASN A 65 2.69 4.33 -19.15
CA ASN A 65 1.85 3.89 -18.04
C ASN A 65 2.50 4.22 -16.70
N TRP A 66 1.66 4.55 -15.73
CA TRP A 66 2.08 4.93 -14.39
C TRP A 66 1.06 4.48 -13.35
N MET A 67 1.52 4.36 -12.10
CA MET A 67 0.63 4.12 -10.96
C MET A 67 1.18 4.74 -9.68
N ARG A 68 0.28 4.89 -8.71
CA ARG A 68 0.52 5.39 -7.37
C ARG A 68 -0.08 4.42 -6.36
N LEU A 69 0.60 4.24 -5.25
CA LEU A 69 0.09 3.58 -4.04
C LEU A 69 0.33 4.54 -2.88
N GLY A 70 -0.63 4.74 -1.99
CA GLY A 70 -0.45 5.72 -0.94
C GLY A 70 -1.65 5.92 -0.04
N TYR A 71 -1.64 7.07 0.63
CA TYR A 71 -2.62 7.47 1.61
C TYR A 71 -3.26 8.80 1.24
N TYR A 72 -4.58 8.92 1.45
CA TYR A 72 -5.26 10.22 1.49
C TYR A 72 -5.71 10.52 2.92
N VAL A 73 -5.49 11.76 3.37
CA VAL A 73 -5.95 12.28 4.66
C VAL A 73 -6.82 13.51 4.40
N PHE A 74 -8.11 13.41 4.69
CA PHE A 74 -9.08 14.48 4.48
C PHE A 74 -9.17 15.39 5.71
N HIS A 75 -9.11 16.70 5.49
CA HIS A 75 -9.11 17.74 6.52
C HIS A 75 -10.42 18.54 6.41
N PRO A 76 -11.44 18.25 7.23
CA PRO A 76 -12.77 18.85 7.09
C PRO A 76 -12.80 20.33 7.45
N SER A 77 -11.94 20.78 8.36
CA SER A 77 -11.88 22.18 8.81
C SER A 77 -11.52 23.18 7.69
N ASN A 78 -10.86 22.73 6.63
CA ASN A 78 -10.41 23.60 5.54
C ASN A 78 -10.68 23.04 4.14
N GLY A 79 -11.36 21.89 4.03
CA GLY A 79 -11.70 21.29 2.73
C GLY A 79 -10.50 20.79 1.94
N THR A 80 -9.38 20.51 2.60
CA THR A 80 -8.16 20.02 1.94
C THR A 80 -7.99 18.53 2.11
N VAL A 81 -7.16 17.95 1.25
CA VAL A 81 -6.76 16.55 1.35
C VAL A 81 -5.26 16.44 1.14
N THR A 82 -4.57 15.72 2.01
CA THR A 82 -3.17 15.39 1.85
C THR A 82 -3.04 14.03 1.19
N GLY A 83 -2.40 13.97 0.03
CA GLY A 83 -1.98 12.74 -0.61
C GLY A 83 -0.51 12.46 -0.31
N LYS A 84 -0.19 11.25 0.13
CA LYS A 84 1.20 10.75 0.26
C LYS A 84 1.33 9.45 -0.49
N TRP A 85 2.21 9.35 -1.48
CA TRP A 85 2.31 8.13 -2.30
C TRP A 85 3.73 7.77 -2.77
N TRP A 86 3.88 6.49 -3.05
CA TRP A 86 4.93 5.97 -3.92
C TRP A 86 4.43 6.01 -5.37
N ARG A 87 5.31 6.35 -6.31
CA ARG A 87 4.99 6.42 -7.73
C ARG A 87 5.96 5.59 -8.55
N TRP A 88 5.40 4.87 -9.52
CA TRP A 88 6.12 4.09 -10.52
C TRP A 88 5.59 4.40 -11.91
N ASN A 89 6.46 4.30 -12.93
CA ASN A 89 6.06 4.40 -14.33
C ASN A 89 7.04 3.62 -15.22
N GLN A 90 6.58 3.26 -16.42
CA GLN A 90 7.37 2.50 -17.40
C GLN A 90 8.44 3.35 -18.13
N THR A 91 8.39 4.67 -18.05
CA THR A 91 9.30 5.55 -18.83
C THR A 91 10.62 5.82 -18.10
N ASN A 92 10.55 6.33 -16.87
CA ASN A 92 11.70 6.84 -16.12
C ASN A 92 11.66 6.57 -14.61
N LYS A 93 10.62 5.89 -14.10
CA LYS A 93 10.52 5.44 -12.70
C LYS A 93 10.38 3.92 -12.60
N ARG A 94 11.18 3.20 -13.39
CA ARG A 94 11.36 1.75 -13.32
C ARG A 94 12.32 1.44 -12.18
N ASP A 95 11.73 1.27 -11.00
CA ASP A 95 12.48 0.99 -9.78
C ASP A 95 13.05 -0.44 -9.81
N VAL A 96 13.99 -0.73 -8.92
CA VAL A 96 14.60 -2.07 -8.80
C VAL A 96 13.95 -2.87 -7.68
N ARG A 97 13.94 -4.19 -7.84
CA ARG A 97 13.58 -5.11 -6.76
C ARG A 97 14.74 -5.20 -5.78
N VAL A 98 14.40 -5.28 -4.50
CA VAL A 98 15.33 -5.51 -3.40
C VAL A 98 14.67 -6.41 -2.37
N ASP A 99 15.49 -7.10 -1.60
CA ASP A 99 15.04 -7.90 -0.48
C ASP A 99 14.45 -7.00 0.62
N THR A 100 13.34 -7.43 1.20
CA THR A 100 12.83 -6.89 2.47
C THR A 100 13.70 -7.40 3.62
N PRO A 101 13.68 -6.76 4.80
CA PRO A 101 14.37 -7.27 5.99
C PRO A 101 13.65 -8.48 6.64
N VAL A 102 12.80 -9.19 5.89
CA VAL A 102 11.91 -10.25 6.38
C VAL A 102 12.22 -11.54 5.66
N LEU A 103 12.71 -12.54 6.40
CA LEU A 103 13.09 -13.83 5.86
C LEU A 103 11.91 -14.82 5.89
N ALA A 104 11.49 -15.30 4.71
CA ALA A 104 10.51 -16.37 4.62
C ALA A 104 11.19 -17.72 4.84
N SER A 105 11.17 -18.21 6.08
CA SER A 105 11.72 -19.51 6.49
C SER A 105 10.64 -20.37 7.15
N GLY A 106 10.58 -21.66 6.84
CA GLY A 106 9.68 -22.63 7.48
C GLY A 106 8.19 -22.56 7.07
N CYS A 107 7.86 -21.82 6.01
CA CYS A 107 6.47 -21.54 5.59
C CYS A 107 6.21 -21.74 4.09
N GLY A 108 7.20 -22.22 3.33
CA GLY A 108 7.12 -22.40 1.88
C GLY A 108 8.17 -23.38 1.38
N ALA A 109 8.30 -23.52 0.07
CA ALA A 109 9.23 -24.49 -0.53
C ALA A 109 10.70 -24.00 -0.57
N THR A 110 10.94 -22.70 -0.36
CA THR A 110 12.28 -22.11 -0.35
C THR A 110 12.46 -21.10 0.79
N LYS A 111 13.70 -20.96 1.25
CA LYS A 111 14.12 -20.01 2.30
C LYS A 111 14.71 -18.75 1.65
N CYS A 112 13.90 -17.71 1.49
CA CYS A 112 14.28 -16.48 0.80
C CYS A 112 13.74 -15.25 1.50
N TYR A 113 14.44 -14.11 1.37
CA TYR A 113 13.84 -12.83 1.70
C TYR A 113 12.74 -12.53 0.68
N ALA A 114 11.58 -12.08 1.16
CA ALA A 114 10.55 -11.59 0.26
C ALA A 114 11.05 -10.30 -0.39
N GLN A 115 10.78 -10.10 -1.68
CA GLN A 115 11.21 -8.90 -2.39
C GLN A 115 10.10 -7.85 -2.51
N THR A 116 10.52 -6.59 -2.63
CA THR A 116 9.65 -5.47 -2.99
C THR A 116 10.41 -4.44 -3.82
N MET A 117 9.75 -3.34 -4.20
CA MET A 117 10.43 -2.23 -4.87
C MET A 117 11.24 -1.41 -3.87
N LYS A 118 12.46 -1.05 -4.24
CA LYS A 118 13.39 -0.30 -3.38
C LYS A 118 12.76 0.94 -2.75
N ARG A 119 12.00 1.72 -3.52
CA ARG A 119 11.33 2.93 -3.05
C ARG A 119 10.23 2.66 -2.03
N PHE A 120 9.66 1.46 -2.00
CA PHE A 120 8.60 1.08 -1.07
C PHE A 120 9.13 0.71 0.33
N LEU A 121 10.43 0.37 0.44
CA LEU A 121 11.06 0.14 1.74
C LEU A 121 11.11 1.41 2.59
N THR A 122 11.15 2.58 1.97
CA THR A 122 11.06 3.87 2.66
C THR A 122 9.62 4.35 2.79
N GLY A 123 9.41 5.43 3.55
CA GLY A 123 8.14 6.16 3.54
C GLY A 123 7.76 6.65 2.14
N ALA A 124 6.51 7.09 1.98
CA ALA A 124 6.00 7.64 0.73
C ALA A 124 6.88 8.80 0.24
N THR A 125 7.27 8.76 -1.03
CA THR A 125 8.28 9.68 -1.58
C THR A 125 7.72 10.97 -2.15
N GLU A 126 6.40 11.06 -2.29
CA GLU A 126 5.73 12.25 -2.82
C GLU A 126 4.61 12.64 -1.84
N THR A 127 4.52 13.92 -1.50
CA THR A 127 3.41 14.50 -0.72
C THR A 127 2.81 15.64 -1.52
N VAL A 128 1.48 15.64 -1.67
CA VAL A 128 0.72 16.66 -2.40
C VAL A 128 -0.46 17.11 -1.57
N TYR A 129 -0.74 18.41 -1.57
CA TYR A 129 -1.88 19.00 -0.88
C TYR A 129 -2.92 19.42 -1.92
N GLY A 130 -4.08 18.81 -1.86
CA GLY A 130 -5.20 19.06 -2.75
C GLY A 130 -6.40 19.67 -2.02
N LYS A 131 -7.46 19.91 -2.80
CA LYS A 131 -8.79 20.23 -2.28
C LYS A 131 -9.74 19.08 -2.58
N TYR A 132 -10.78 18.95 -1.79
CA TYR A 132 -11.86 18.03 -2.12
C TYR A 132 -13.21 18.73 -2.06
N ALA A 133 -14.19 18.12 -2.70
CA ALA A 133 -15.59 18.51 -2.64
C ALA A 133 -16.43 17.25 -2.60
N LEU A 134 -17.39 17.22 -1.68
CA LEU A 134 -18.35 16.13 -1.53
C LEU A 134 -19.76 16.66 -1.78
N ASN A 135 -20.44 16.11 -2.78
CA ASN A 135 -21.86 16.39 -3.05
C ASN A 135 -22.63 15.07 -3.03
N GLY A 136 -23.41 14.84 -1.97
CA GLY A 136 -23.98 13.53 -1.70
C GLY A 136 -22.90 12.46 -1.60
N SER A 137 -22.95 11.44 -2.46
CA SER A 137 -21.91 10.41 -2.58
C SER A 137 -20.82 10.73 -3.61
N ALA A 138 -20.95 11.81 -4.39
CA ALA A 138 -19.97 12.17 -5.40
C ALA A 138 -18.81 12.94 -4.75
N LEU A 139 -17.63 12.33 -4.76
CA LEU A 139 -16.39 12.92 -4.27
C LEU A 139 -15.52 13.36 -5.46
N THR A 140 -15.13 14.62 -5.47
CA THR A 140 -14.08 15.13 -6.37
C THR A 140 -12.86 15.49 -5.55
N VAL A 141 -11.68 15.01 -5.97
CA VAL A 141 -10.40 15.41 -5.40
C VAL A 141 -9.60 16.15 -6.48
N ALA A 142 -9.18 17.37 -6.17
CA ALA A 142 -8.41 18.22 -7.06
C ALA A 142 -6.96 18.33 -6.56
N TRP A 143 -6.02 17.88 -7.39
CA TRP A 143 -4.59 17.96 -7.13
C TRP A 143 -3.97 19.10 -7.93
N PRO A 144 -3.09 19.93 -7.33
CA PRO A 144 -2.34 20.94 -8.07
C PRO A 144 -1.51 20.32 -9.20
N SER A 145 -1.46 20.99 -10.36
CA SER A 145 -0.65 20.58 -11.50
C SER A 145 -0.32 21.78 -12.39
N GLY A 146 0.96 22.20 -12.38
CA GLY A 146 1.38 23.43 -13.06
C GLY A 146 0.62 24.65 -12.50
N SER A 147 0.06 25.48 -13.38
CA SER A 147 -0.80 26.62 -13.02
C SER A 147 -2.26 26.24 -12.72
N GLY A 148 -2.62 24.96 -12.80
CA GLY A 148 -4.00 24.50 -12.66
C GLY A 148 -4.16 23.31 -11.72
N TYR A 149 -5.22 22.52 -11.96
CA TYR A 149 -5.54 21.33 -11.18
C TYR A 149 -5.90 20.16 -12.10
N VAL A 150 -5.63 18.96 -11.60
CA VAL A 150 -6.13 17.70 -12.17
C VAL A 150 -7.12 17.07 -11.20
N GLN A 151 -8.12 16.37 -11.73
CA GLN A 151 -9.24 15.88 -10.91
C GLN A 151 -9.40 14.36 -10.95
N GLU A 152 -9.54 13.79 -9.77
CA GLU A 152 -10.05 12.43 -9.54
C GLU A 152 -11.52 12.49 -9.14
N LYS A 153 -12.32 11.58 -9.71
CA LYS A 153 -13.73 11.44 -9.36
C LYS A 153 -13.97 10.07 -8.76
N TRP A 154 -14.69 10.07 -7.64
CA TRP A 154 -15.02 8.88 -6.89
C TRP A 154 -16.49 8.92 -6.48
N THR A 155 -17.07 7.74 -6.30
CA THR A 155 -18.35 7.58 -5.61
C THR A 155 -18.06 6.95 -4.25
N VAL A 156 -18.52 7.60 -3.18
CA VAL A 156 -18.45 7.09 -1.80
C VAL A 156 -19.45 5.93 -1.68
N GLY A 157 -18.92 4.72 -1.66
CA GLY A 157 -19.68 3.47 -1.58
C GLY A 157 -19.68 2.88 -0.17
N ARG A 158 -20.81 2.27 0.20
CA ARG A 158 -20.96 1.51 1.44
C ARG A 158 -20.52 0.07 1.25
N ILE A 159 -20.03 -0.54 2.32
CA ILE A 159 -19.72 -1.97 2.35
C ILE A 159 -20.89 -2.69 3.02
N GLN A 160 -21.46 -3.69 2.36
CA GLN A 160 -22.51 -4.52 2.93
C GLN A 160 -21.89 -5.67 3.74
N LYS A 161 -22.51 -5.98 4.88
CA LYS A 161 -22.26 -7.20 5.65
C LYS A 161 -23.03 -8.38 5.06
N SER A 162 -22.72 -9.58 5.52
CA SER A 162 -23.38 -10.81 5.04
C SER A 162 -24.88 -10.82 5.33
N ASN A 163 -25.29 -10.21 6.44
CA ASN A 163 -26.69 -10.05 6.82
C ASN A 163 -27.43 -8.90 6.10
N GLY A 164 -26.82 -8.28 5.08
CA GLY A 164 -27.40 -7.18 4.31
C GLY A 164 -27.31 -5.79 4.96
N SER A 165 -26.91 -5.70 6.24
CA SER A 165 -26.69 -4.40 6.89
C SER A 165 -25.46 -3.68 6.35
N THR A 166 -25.38 -2.36 6.54
CA THR A 166 -24.19 -1.58 6.18
C THR A 166 -23.12 -1.70 7.25
N ASP A 167 -21.88 -1.92 6.82
CA ASP A 167 -20.70 -1.79 7.67
C ASP A 167 -20.28 -0.31 7.78
N GLY A 168 -20.53 0.28 8.95
CA GLY A 168 -20.13 1.65 9.25
C GLY A 168 -18.66 1.83 9.60
N SER A 169 -17.88 0.75 9.79
CA SER A 169 -16.48 0.82 10.22
C SER A 169 -15.49 1.08 9.08
N LEU A 170 -15.95 0.98 7.82
CA LEU A 170 -15.13 1.11 6.63
C LEU A 170 -15.97 1.66 5.47
N VAL A 171 -15.38 2.49 4.62
CA VAL A 171 -15.99 2.98 3.38
C VAL A 171 -15.14 2.61 2.18
N GLN A 172 -15.75 2.40 1.01
CA GLN A 172 -15.04 2.23 -0.26
C GLN A 172 -15.19 3.50 -1.10
N LEU A 173 -14.11 3.96 -1.72
CA LEU A 173 -14.23 4.89 -2.85
C LEU A 173 -14.26 4.05 -4.14
N VAL A 174 -15.37 4.10 -4.85
CA VAL A 174 -15.55 3.48 -6.15
C VAL A 174 -15.04 4.46 -7.20
N TRP A 175 -14.10 4.02 -8.03
CA TRP A 175 -13.56 4.87 -9.10
C TRP A 175 -14.66 5.31 -10.06
N ASN A 176 -14.77 6.62 -10.27
CA ASN A 176 -15.77 7.22 -11.17
C ASN A 176 -15.09 8.04 -12.28
N GLY A 177 -13.84 7.68 -12.61
CA GLY A 177 -13.08 8.32 -13.66
C GLY A 177 -12.39 9.61 -13.23
N VAL A 178 -12.21 10.49 -14.21
CA VAL A 178 -11.40 11.70 -14.08
C VAL A 178 -12.19 12.94 -14.46
N GLY A 179 -11.78 14.07 -13.91
CA GLY A 179 -12.17 15.38 -14.43
C GLY A 179 -11.08 15.95 -15.34
N ARG A 180 -10.94 17.27 -15.33
CA ARG A 180 -9.99 17.98 -16.19
C ARG A 180 -8.55 17.52 -15.95
N GLY A 181 -7.80 17.28 -17.03
CA GLY A 181 -6.34 17.17 -17.03
C GLY A 181 -5.72 15.91 -16.39
N TYR A 182 -6.52 14.98 -15.85
CA TYR A 182 -6.01 13.76 -15.23
C TYR A 182 -6.09 12.56 -16.17
N THR A 183 -5.07 11.69 -16.12
CA THR A 183 -4.92 10.56 -17.07
C THR A 183 -5.18 9.19 -16.44
N ALA A 184 -5.49 9.13 -15.14
CA ALA A 184 -5.78 7.87 -14.49
C ALA A 184 -6.99 7.17 -15.13
N THR A 185 -6.90 5.86 -15.26
CA THR A 185 -7.94 5.01 -15.86
C THR A 185 -8.63 4.14 -14.82
N SER A 186 -8.01 3.95 -13.65
CA SER A 186 -8.53 3.06 -12.61
C SER A 186 -8.06 3.48 -11.22
N GLY A 187 -8.85 3.12 -10.20
CA GLY A 187 -8.52 3.37 -8.81
C GLY A 187 -9.22 2.42 -7.84
N TYR A 188 -8.57 2.14 -6.72
CA TYR A 188 -9.13 1.44 -5.56
C TYR A 188 -8.77 2.20 -4.29
N ALA A 189 -9.76 2.46 -3.44
CA ALA A 189 -9.51 3.10 -2.16
C ALA A 189 -10.52 2.67 -1.09
N PHE A 190 -10.02 2.58 0.14
CA PHE A 190 -10.82 2.27 1.32
C PHE A 190 -10.45 3.21 2.46
N GLY A 191 -11.46 3.69 3.17
CA GLY A 191 -11.31 4.67 4.23
C GLY A 191 -11.84 4.20 5.58
N SER A 192 -11.14 4.60 6.64
CA SER A 192 -11.53 4.44 8.04
C SER A 192 -11.01 5.64 8.86
N ASN A 193 -11.29 5.64 10.15
CA ASN A 193 -10.74 6.59 11.13
C ASN A 193 -9.58 6.00 11.93
N ALA A 194 -9.20 4.73 11.69
CA ALA A 194 -7.99 4.17 12.27
C ALA A 194 -6.75 4.94 11.80
N SER A 195 -5.75 5.06 12.69
CA SER A 195 -4.48 5.70 12.36
C SER A 195 -3.79 5.00 11.18
N LEU A 196 -3.09 5.76 10.35
CA LEU A 196 -2.30 5.21 9.23
C LEU A 196 -1.12 4.34 9.70
N ASN A 197 -0.72 4.45 10.97
CA ASN A 197 0.30 3.60 11.58
C ASN A 197 -0.31 2.31 12.18
N THR A 198 -1.63 2.20 12.30
CA THR A 198 -2.29 0.97 12.74
C THR A 198 -2.14 -0.09 11.66
N ASN A 199 -1.72 -1.29 12.08
CA ASN A 199 -1.52 -2.44 11.22
C ASN A 199 -2.00 -3.73 11.90
N ALA A 200 -2.13 -4.78 11.10
CA ALA A 200 -2.31 -6.14 11.55
C ALA A 200 -1.04 -6.95 11.30
N SER A 201 -0.55 -7.61 12.34
CA SER A 201 0.61 -8.49 12.26
C SER A 201 0.31 -9.76 11.48
N ALA A 202 1.35 -10.46 11.02
CA ALA A 202 1.20 -11.78 10.39
C ALA A 202 0.44 -12.78 11.29
N ALA A 203 0.63 -12.74 12.61
CA ALA A 203 -0.15 -13.55 13.56
C ALA A 203 -1.65 -13.18 13.53
N THR A 204 -2.00 -11.90 13.46
CA THR A 204 -3.39 -11.45 13.30
C THR A 204 -4.00 -11.95 11.99
N LEU A 205 -3.26 -11.90 10.89
CA LEU A 205 -3.69 -12.43 9.60
C LEU A 205 -3.95 -13.94 9.64
N MET A 206 -3.28 -14.66 10.55
CA MET A 206 -3.44 -16.10 10.76
C MET A 206 -4.57 -16.48 11.73
N GLN A 207 -5.32 -15.51 12.24
CA GLN A 207 -6.54 -15.81 12.99
C GLN A 207 -7.63 -16.36 12.06
N PRO A 208 -8.49 -17.31 12.52
CA PRO A 208 -9.52 -17.94 11.69
C PRO A 208 -10.40 -16.94 10.92
N ALA A 209 -10.75 -15.83 11.57
CA ALA A 209 -11.60 -14.80 10.98
C ALA A 209 -10.94 -14.09 9.78
N ASN A 210 -9.61 -14.08 9.69
CA ASN A 210 -8.85 -13.46 8.59
C ASN A 210 -8.36 -14.48 7.56
N ARG A 211 -8.25 -15.76 7.93
CA ARG A 211 -7.87 -16.88 7.05
C ARG A 211 -9.01 -17.29 6.14
N ILE A 212 -9.31 -16.44 5.16
CA ILE A 212 -10.37 -16.65 4.18
C ILE A 212 -9.86 -16.48 2.76
N LYS A 213 -10.72 -16.81 1.80
CA LYS A 213 -10.51 -16.49 0.39
C LYS A 213 -11.07 -15.10 0.10
N TYR A 214 -10.19 -14.13 -0.09
CA TYR A 214 -10.56 -12.75 -0.39
C TYR A 214 -10.88 -12.60 -1.88
N ALA A 215 -11.88 -11.76 -2.20
CA ALA A 215 -12.08 -11.29 -3.56
C ALA A 215 -10.87 -10.45 -4.00
N TYR A 216 -10.31 -10.74 -5.17
CA TYR A 216 -9.21 -9.98 -5.75
C TYR A 216 -9.67 -9.29 -7.02
N ARG A 217 -9.21 -8.06 -7.25
CA ARG A 217 -9.45 -7.32 -8.50
C ARG A 217 -8.15 -6.66 -8.92
N PHE A 218 -7.80 -6.81 -10.19
CA PHE A 218 -6.63 -6.19 -10.80
C PHE A 218 -7.01 -5.40 -12.03
N ASN A 219 -6.30 -4.30 -12.27
CA ASN A 219 -6.34 -3.50 -13.49
C ASN A 219 -4.93 -3.03 -13.81
N GLY A 220 -4.44 -3.29 -15.02
CA GLY A 220 -3.07 -2.96 -15.39
C GLY A 220 -2.72 -3.29 -16.83
N ILE A 221 -1.41 -3.36 -17.08
CA ILE A 221 -0.79 -3.80 -18.32
C ILE A 221 0.10 -5.02 -18.08
N VAL A 222 0.16 -5.90 -19.07
CA VAL A 222 1.08 -7.05 -19.12
C VAL A 222 1.63 -7.11 -20.53
N ALA A 223 2.93 -6.91 -20.69
CA ALA A 223 3.59 -6.97 -21.99
C ALA A 223 2.86 -6.15 -23.08
N GLY A 224 2.56 -4.88 -22.78
CA GLY A 224 1.88 -3.95 -23.67
C GLY A 224 0.36 -4.14 -23.79
N LYS A 225 -0.24 -5.16 -23.19
CA LYS A 225 -1.68 -5.44 -23.27
C LYS A 225 -2.41 -5.01 -22.01
N LEU A 226 -3.56 -4.36 -22.15
CA LEU A 226 -4.47 -4.13 -21.02
C LEU A 226 -4.92 -5.48 -20.44
N THR A 227 -4.80 -5.63 -19.13
CA THR A 227 -5.16 -6.84 -18.41
C THR A 227 -5.89 -6.44 -17.14
N GLY A 228 -6.99 -7.11 -16.85
CA GLY A 228 -7.78 -6.83 -15.65
C GLY A 228 -8.85 -7.88 -15.42
N GLY A 229 -9.40 -7.91 -14.22
CA GLY A 229 -10.51 -8.80 -13.90
C GLY A 229 -10.61 -9.24 -12.44
N PRO A 230 -11.68 -9.98 -12.12
CA PRO A 230 -11.80 -10.71 -10.86
C PRO A 230 -10.79 -11.85 -10.76
N SER A 231 -10.33 -12.09 -9.53
CA SER A 231 -9.67 -13.32 -9.12
C SER A 231 -9.92 -13.54 -7.61
N ALA A 232 -9.10 -14.34 -6.96
CA ALA A 232 -9.13 -14.52 -5.52
C ALA A 232 -7.72 -14.55 -4.91
N TYR A 233 -7.63 -14.16 -3.65
CA TYR A 233 -6.44 -14.29 -2.83
C TYR A 233 -6.75 -15.19 -1.63
N ASP A 234 -6.21 -16.40 -1.65
CA ASP A 234 -6.58 -17.44 -0.67
C ASP A 234 -5.61 -17.52 0.50
N LEU A 235 -5.89 -16.74 1.56
CA LEU A 235 -5.07 -16.69 2.76
C LEU A 235 -5.16 -17.99 3.59
N ARG A 236 -6.12 -18.89 3.30
CA ARG A 236 -6.23 -20.19 3.99
C ARG A 236 -5.02 -21.07 3.74
N THR A 237 -4.43 -20.96 2.55
CA THR A 237 -3.26 -21.75 2.13
C THR A 237 -1.96 -21.29 2.78
N PHE A 238 -1.95 -20.07 3.32
CA PHE A 238 -0.76 -19.48 3.91
C PHE A 238 -0.51 -20.01 5.32
N ARG A 239 0.78 -20.03 5.67
CA ARG A 239 1.31 -20.37 6.99
C ARG A 239 2.26 -19.28 7.46
N GLN A 240 2.31 -19.05 8.75
CA GLN A 240 3.27 -18.12 9.32
C GLN A 240 4.70 -18.68 9.22
N CYS A 241 5.63 -17.84 8.81
CA CYS A 241 7.06 -18.15 8.77
C CYS A 241 7.69 -17.98 10.14
N ALA A 242 8.88 -18.55 10.31
CA ALA A 242 9.65 -18.50 11.54
C ALA A 242 9.98 -17.06 11.99
N ASP A 243 10.20 -16.12 11.07
CA ASP A 243 10.42 -14.69 11.37
C ASP A 243 9.21 -14.03 12.06
N GLY A 244 8.02 -14.64 11.97
CA GLY A 244 6.80 -14.14 12.60
C GLY A 244 6.16 -12.96 11.87
N ARG A 245 6.91 -12.20 11.05
CA ARG A 245 6.42 -11.10 10.20
C ARG A 245 6.13 -11.50 8.76
N CYS A 246 6.28 -12.78 8.42
CA CYS A 246 6.02 -13.29 7.08
C CYS A 246 4.99 -14.40 7.09
N LEU A 247 4.20 -14.47 6.03
CA LEU A 247 3.41 -15.62 5.66
C LEU A 247 3.93 -16.21 4.34
N GLY A 248 3.95 -17.53 4.25
CA GLY A 248 4.36 -18.25 3.05
C GLY A 248 3.29 -19.25 2.59
N SER A 249 3.28 -19.54 1.30
CA SER A 249 2.50 -20.62 0.71
C SER A 249 3.22 -21.17 -0.52
N ALA A 250 2.81 -22.34 -0.97
CA ALA A 250 3.24 -22.93 -2.22
C ALA A 250 2.05 -23.58 -2.94
N SER A 251 1.99 -23.42 -4.25
CA SER A 251 0.99 -24.09 -5.10
C SER A 251 1.64 -24.63 -6.37
N LYS A 252 0.90 -25.42 -7.15
CA LYS A 252 1.34 -25.94 -8.45
C LYS A 252 0.60 -25.23 -9.57
N SER A 253 1.32 -24.82 -10.61
CA SER A 253 0.74 -24.22 -11.82
C SER A 253 1.64 -24.47 -13.04
N ASN A 254 1.12 -24.21 -14.24
CA ASN A 254 1.91 -24.25 -15.46
C ASN A 254 2.84 -23.00 -15.53
N PRO A 255 4.18 -23.16 -15.56
CA PRO A 255 5.14 -22.06 -15.59
C PRO A 255 5.26 -21.37 -16.96
N GLY A 256 4.64 -21.93 -18.00
CA GLY A 256 4.88 -21.52 -19.38
C GLY A 256 6.35 -21.68 -19.78
N ASN A 257 6.83 -20.81 -20.67
CA ASN A 257 8.16 -20.93 -21.29
C ASN A 257 9.30 -20.36 -20.43
N GLY A 258 9.03 -19.95 -19.18
CA GLY A 258 10.02 -19.30 -18.32
C GLY A 258 11.05 -20.25 -17.71
N CYS A 259 10.68 -21.52 -17.50
CA CYS A 259 11.51 -22.50 -16.81
C CYS A 259 12.29 -23.38 -17.78
N LYS A 260 13.61 -23.49 -17.56
CA LYS A 260 14.54 -24.27 -18.38
C LYS A 260 14.93 -25.62 -17.77
N ALA A 261 14.86 -25.71 -16.44
CA ALA A 261 15.15 -26.92 -15.67
C ALA A 261 14.20 -26.98 -14.48
N PHE A 262 13.93 -28.17 -13.97
CA PHE A 262 12.93 -28.39 -12.93
C PHE A 262 13.54 -29.05 -11.69
N PRO A 263 13.31 -28.50 -10.48
CA PRO A 263 13.68 -29.17 -9.24
C PRO A 263 12.86 -30.44 -9.03
N PRO A 264 13.30 -31.38 -8.17
CA PRO A 264 12.53 -32.57 -7.84
C PRO A 264 11.08 -32.27 -7.48
N GLY A 265 10.17 -33.00 -8.12
CA GLY A 265 8.72 -32.86 -7.98
C GLY A 265 8.07 -31.78 -8.84
N ASP A 266 8.82 -30.97 -9.59
CA ASP A 266 8.28 -30.03 -10.57
C ASP A 266 8.38 -30.60 -12.00
N THR A 267 7.48 -30.17 -12.88
CA THR A 267 7.50 -30.51 -14.31
C THR A 267 7.17 -29.29 -15.18
N ALA A 268 7.31 -29.43 -16.50
CA ALA A 268 6.94 -28.40 -17.46
C ALA A 268 5.44 -28.04 -17.46
N GLN A 269 4.59 -28.92 -16.95
CA GLN A 269 3.14 -28.70 -16.84
C GLN A 269 2.70 -28.36 -15.42
N SER A 270 3.56 -28.57 -14.41
CA SER A 270 3.23 -28.42 -13.00
C SER A 270 4.47 -28.06 -12.18
N ALA A 271 4.78 -26.76 -12.13
CA ALA A 271 5.87 -26.21 -11.35
C ALA A 271 5.37 -25.56 -10.06
N THR A 272 6.21 -25.59 -9.03
CA THR A 272 5.88 -24.98 -7.73
C THR A 272 5.98 -23.47 -7.84
N VAL A 273 4.94 -22.75 -7.46
CA VAL A 273 4.95 -21.30 -7.26
C VAL A 273 5.15 -21.02 -5.78
N ASN A 274 6.19 -20.28 -5.43
CA ASN A 274 6.39 -19.75 -4.09
C ASN A 274 5.60 -18.45 -3.93
N TYR A 275 4.90 -18.30 -2.82
CA TYR A 275 4.23 -17.05 -2.44
C TYR A 275 4.75 -16.60 -1.08
N TYR A 276 5.06 -15.31 -0.98
CA TYR A 276 5.46 -14.67 0.26
C TYR A 276 4.64 -13.40 0.48
N LEU A 277 4.23 -13.18 1.73
CA LEU A 277 3.63 -11.94 2.20
C LEU A 277 4.45 -11.48 3.41
N ALA A 278 5.21 -10.40 3.26
CA ALA A 278 6.08 -9.85 4.28
C ALA A 278 5.54 -8.53 4.83
N HIS A 279 5.47 -8.45 6.16
CA HIS A 279 5.18 -7.24 6.91
C HIS A 279 6.48 -6.62 7.43
N PHE A 280 6.89 -5.48 6.89
CA PHE A 280 8.22 -4.91 7.19
C PHE A 280 8.19 -3.45 7.62
N GLY A 281 7.08 -2.73 7.43
CA GLY A 281 7.04 -1.29 7.58
C GLY A 281 6.72 -0.78 9.00
N GLY A 282 6.23 -1.66 9.90
CA GLY A 282 5.68 -1.26 11.20
C GLY A 282 4.40 -0.40 11.11
N ASP A 283 3.97 -0.09 9.89
CA ASP A 283 2.78 0.65 9.49
C ASP A 283 1.91 -0.26 8.60
N ARG A 284 1.04 0.29 7.76
CA ARG A 284 0.18 -0.51 6.88
C ARG A 284 0.90 -1.22 5.72
N ARG A 285 2.24 -1.10 5.58
CA ARG A 285 2.94 -1.65 4.41
C ARG A 285 3.22 -3.14 4.52
N ASP A 286 2.76 -3.85 3.49
CA ASP A 286 3.10 -5.24 3.22
C ASP A 286 3.68 -5.40 1.80
N ALA A 287 4.55 -6.39 1.61
CA ALA A 287 5.05 -6.81 0.30
C ALA A 287 4.60 -8.23 0.00
N THR A 288 3.86 -8.42 -1.10
CA THR A 288 3.65 -9.75 -1.65
C THR A 288 4.64 -10.01 -2.77
N GLU A 289 5.20 -11.21 -2.81
CA GLU A 289 6.01 -11.70 -3.91
C GLU A 289 5.54 -13.09 -4.32
N HIS A 290 5.58 -13.39 -5.62
CA HIS A 290 5.61 -14.78 -6.05
C HIS A 290 6.50 -15.02 -7.25
N TRP A 291 6.98 -16.26 -7.37
CA TRP A 291 7.79 -16.74 -8.49
C TRP A 291 7.77 -18.27 -8.56
N PHE A 292 7.99 -18.81 -9.75
CA PHE A 292 8.12 -20.25 -9.95
C PHE A 292 9.48 -20.76 -9.49
N ARG A 293 9.49 -21.79 -8.64
CA ARG A 293 10.69 -22.40 -8.05
C ARG A 293 11.75 -22.77 -9.09
N CYS A 294 11.31 -23.30 -10.24
CA CYS A 294 12.16 -23.64 -11.37
C CYS A 294 12.94 -22.47 -11.99
N LEU A 295 12.55 -21.21 -11.74
CA LEU A 295 13.27 -20.04 -12.25
C LEU A 295 14.62 -19.80 -11.54
N ALA A 296 14.82 -20.39 -10.36
CA ALA A 296 16.05 -20.29 -9.57
C ALA A 296 16.69 -21.66 -9.30
N TRP A 297 16.27 -22.69 -10.03
CA TRP A 297 16.87 -24.01 -10.02
C TRP A 297 18.01 -24.08 -11.01
N ASP A 298 19.20 -24.44 -10.54
CA ASP A 298 20.32 -24.76 -11.42
C ASP A 298 20.28 -26.25 -11.77
N GLY A 299 19.89 -26.55 -13.02
CA GLY A 299 19.83 -27.92 -13.53
C GLY A 299 21.18 -28.62 -13.66
N LYS A 300 22.31 -27.90 -13.58
CA LYS A 300 23.66 -28.49 -13.64
C LYS A 300 24.18 -28.90 -12.27
N THR A 301 24.02 -28.03 -11.27
CA THR A 301 24.49 -28.28 -9.90
C THR A 301 23.41 -28.89 -9.01
N HIS A 302 22.17 -28.98 -9.49
CA HIS A 302 21.00 -29.41 -8.73
C HIS A 302 20.81 -28.61 -7.44
N THR A 303 21.03 -27.30 -7.52
CA THR A 303 20.90 -26.38 -6.38
C THR A 303 19.72 -25.43 -6.55
N GLN A 304 19.05 -25.16 -5.43
CA GLN A 304 17.98 -24.18 -5.34
C GLN A 304 18.51 -22.88 -4.75
N SER A 305 18.35 -21.78 -5.49
CA SER A 305 18.66 -20.42 -5.03
C SER A 305 17.39 -19.58 -4.86
N CYS A 306 17.55 -18.34 -4.35
CA CYS A 306 16.48 -17.35 -4.34
C CYS A 306 16.39 -16.65 -5.69
N TYR A 307 15.17 -16.57 -6.23
CA TYR A 307 14.96 -15.87 -7.50
C TYR A 307 14.97 -14.36 -7.29
N GLN A 308 15.85 -13.66 -8.01
CA GLN A 308 16.04 -12.20 -7.87
C GLN A 308 15.75 -11.42 -9.16
N LYS A 309 15.11 -12.05 -10.15
CA LYS A 309 14.87 -11.45 -11.48
C LYS A 309 13.40 -11.01 -11.62
N ASN A 310 12.65 -11.59 -12.58
CA ASN A 310 11.28 -11.18 -12.90
C ASN A 310 10.24 -11.77 -11.94
N SER A 311 10.48 -11.71 -10.63
CA SER A 311 9.45 -12.10 -9.67
C SER A 311 8.30 -11.08 -9.71
N HIS A 312 7.13 -11.56 -9.33
CA HIS A 312 5.92 -10.77 -9.25
C HIS A 312 5.83 -10.06 -7.91
N VAL A 313 6.43 -8.87 -7.83
CA VAL A 313 6.45 -8.05 -6.61
C VAL A 313 5.24 -7.11 -6.57
N LYS A 314 4.60 -7.07 -5.40
CA LYS A 314 3.32 -6.41 -5.17
C LYS A 314 3.37 -5.65 -3.83
N PRO A 315 3.93 -4.42 -3.79
CA PRO A 315 3.77 -3.53 -2.65
C PRO A 315 2.28 -3.27 -2.40
N SER A 316 1.89 -3.28 -1.13
CA SER A 316 0.49 -3.16 -0.71
C SER A 316 0.35 -2.44 0.63
N LEU A 317 -0.82 -1.85 0.82
CA LEU A 317 -1.25 -1.20 2.04
C LEU A 317 -2.46 -1.94 2.61
N GLN A 318 -2.37 -2.28 3.89
CA GLN A 318 -3.45 -2.90 4.63
C GLN A 318 -4.66 -1.98 4.72
N VAL A 319 -5.84 -2.56 4.50
CA VAL A 319 -7.13 -1.94 4.79
C VAL A 319 -7.50 -2.31 6.23
N ILE A 320 -7.48 -1.31 7.11
CA ILE A 320 -7.81 -1.45 8.53
C ILE A 320 -9.10 -0.64 8.80
N ASP A 321 -10.09 -1.24 9.46
CA ASP A 321 -11.33 -0.55 9.82
C ASP A 321 -11.19 0.32 11.09
N ASP A 322 -12.23 1.07 11.44
CA ASP A 322 -12.24 1.96 12.61
C ASP A 322 -11.86 1.27 13.93
N SER A 323 -12.13 -0.04 14.06
CA SER A 323 -11.83 -0.82 15.24
C SER A 323 -10.44 -1.45 15.21
N GLY A 324 -9.59 -1.06 14.26
CA GLY A 324 -8.24 -1.61 14.10
C GLY A 324 -8.20 -3.01 13.48
N ARG A 325 -9.32 -3.52 12.95
CA ARG A 325 -9.36 -4.89 12.40
C ARG A 325 -8.88 -4.89 10.96
N PHE A 326 -8.15 -5.95 10.63
CA PHE A 326 -7.75 -6.24 9.26
C PHE A 326 -8.95 -6.56 8.36
N ARG A 327 -8.98 -5.92 7.18
CA ARG A 327 -10.04 -6.09 6.18
C ARG A 327 -9.52 -6.46 4.80
N GLY A 328 -8.23 -6.33 4.49
CA GLY A 328 -7.72 -6.64 3.15
C GLY A 328 -6.55 -5.75 2.76
N TRP A 329 -6.37 -5.56 1.45
CA TRP A 329 -5.28 -4.74 0.91
C TRP A 329 -5.74 -3.90 -0.29
N VAL A 330 -5.07 -2.79 -0.51
CA VAL A 330 -4.90 -2.16 -1.83
C VAL A 330 -3.43 -2.19 -2.18
N GLY A 331 -3.09 -2.34 -3.45
CA GLY A 331 -1.68 -2.43 -3.82
C GLY A 331 -1.41 -2.16 -5.28
N ALA A 332 -0.13 -2.23 -5.61
CA ALA A 332 0.38 -2.07 -6.95
C ALA A 332 1.21 -3.29 -7.32
N GLU A 333 1.10 -3.79 -8.54
CA GLU A 333 2.03 -4.75 -9.12
C GLU A 333 3.09 -4.00 -9.91
N THR A 334 4.35 -4.14 -9.49
CA THR A 334 5.51 -3.39 -9.98
C THR A 334 6.53 -4.32 -10.62
N SER A 335 6.05 -5.25 -11.44
CA SER A 335 6.85 -6.32 -12.03
C SER A 335 7.57 -5.84 -13.30
N PHE A 336 8.52 -4.93 -13.14
CA PHE A 336 9.36 -4.45 -14.25
C PHE A 336 10.22 -5.58 -14.83
N MET A 337 10.40 -5.58 -16.14
CA MET A 337 11.21 -6.55 -16.87
C MET A 337 12.71 -6.36 -16.56
N THR A 338 13.32 -7.45 -16.12
CA THR A 338 14.70 -7.56 -15.66
C THR A 338 15.34 -8.77 -16.32
N THR A 339 16.64 -8.70 -16.59
CA THR A 339 17.42 -9.84 -17.09
C THR A 339 18.48 -10.29 -16.09
N LYS A 340 18.74 -9.47 -15.07
CA LYS A 340 19.72 -9.67 -14.00
C LYS A 340 19.15 -9.22 -12.67
N ALA A 341 19.70 -9.75 -11.57
CA ALA A 341 19.34 -9.33 -10.23
C ALA A 341 19.59 -7.82 -10.04
N ASN A 342 18.73 -7.17 -9.25
CA ASN A 342 18.84 -5.76 -8.87
C ASN A 342 18.89 -4.77 -10.05
N GLN A 343 18.26 -5.12 -11.17
CA GLN A 343 18.20 -4.28 -12.37
C GLN A 343 16.79 -4.24 -12.94
N SER A 344 16.43 -3.17 -13.65
CA SER A 344 15.17 -3.04 -14.41
C SER A 344 15.48 -2.56 -15.83
N THR A 345 16.28 -3.36 -16.54
CA THR A 345 16.92 -3.00 -17.83
C THR A 345 16.29 -3.66 -19.04
N GLY A 346 15.32 -4.57 -18.87
CA GLY A 346 14.62 -5.17 -19.99
C GLY A 346 13.73 -4.16 -20.74
N PRO A 347 13.19 -4.49 -21.92
CA PRO A 347 12.30 -3.61 -22.66
C PRO A 347 11.08 -3.22 -21.82
N ALA A 348 10.84 -1.92 -21.62
CA ALA A 348 9.77 -1.43 -20.75
C ALA A 348 8.38 -1.88 -21.21
N ILE A 349 8.19 -2.08 -22.53
CA ILE A 349 6.93 -2.62 -23.07
C ILE A 349 6.57 -4.00 -22.51
N ASN A 350 7.57 -4.77 -22.06
CA ASN A 350 7.41 -6.10 -21.46
C ASN A 350 7.18 -6.07 -19.95
N ASP A 351 7.11 -4.88 -19.33
CA ASP A 351 6.80 -4.77 -17.91
C ASP A 351 5.37 -5.27 -17.63
N MET A 352 5.16 -5.74 -16.41
CA MET A 352 3.83 -5.94 -15.83
C MET A 352 3.61 -4.89 -14.74
N LEU A 353 2.61 -4.05 -14.95
CA LEU A 353 2.32 -2.88 -14.10
C LEU A 353 0.83 -2.83 -13.84
N GLY A 354 0.39 -2.69 -12.59
CA GLY A 354 -1.04 -2.60 -12.32
C GLY A 354 -1.39 -2.20 -10.91
N ILE A 355 -2.66 -1.91 -10.68
CA ILE A 355 -3.21 -1.70 -9.34
C ILE A 355 -4.14 -2.85 -8.99
N PHE A 356 -4.26 -3.16 -7.71
CA PHE A 356 -5.17 -4.19 -7.23
C PHE A 356 -5.84 -3.82 -5.90
N LYS A 357 -6.93 -4.52 -5.64
CA LYS A 357 -7.50 -4.66 -4.30
C LYS A 357 -7.72 -6.12 -3.94
N VAL A 358 -7.62 -6.40 -2.66
CA VAL A 358 -7.91 -7.69 -2.04
C VAL A 358 -8.89 -7.46 -0.90
N GLY A 359 -10.10 -7.98 -1.02
CA GLY A 359 -11.20 -7.69 -0.11
C GLY A 359 -12.03 -6.44 -0.49
N PRO A 360 -12.67 -5.79 0.50
CA PRO A 360 -12.52 -6.05 1.92
C PRO A 360 -13.20 -7.36 2.33
N ARG A 361 -12.76 -7.95 3.44
CA ARG A 361 -13.49 -9.02 4.14
C ARG A 361 -14.86 -8.49 4.52
N VAL A 362 -15.89 -9.19 4.05
CA VAL A 362 -17.29 -8.97 4.45
C VAL A 362 -17.45 -9.51 5.87
N LEU A 363 -18.03 -8.69 6.76
CA LEU A 363 -18.33 -9.11 8.12
C LEU A 363 -19.67 -9.85 8.15
N SER A 364 -19.85 -10.73 9.14
CA SER A 364 -21.13 -11.41 9.36
C SER A 364 -22.23 -10.43 9.72
#